data_AF-L7QT07-F1
#
_entry.id   AF-L7QT07-F1
#
_cell.length_a   1.000
_cell.length_b   1.000
_cell.length_c   1.000
_cell.angle_alpha   90.00
_cell.angle_beta   90.00
_cell.angle_gamma   90.00
#
_symmetry.space_group_name_H-M   'P 1'
#
loop_
_entity.id
_entity.type
_entity.pdbx_description
1 polymer ?
#
loop_
_entity_poly.entity_id
_entity_poly.type
_entity_poly.pdbx_seq_one_letter_code
_entity_poly.pdbx_strand_id
1 'polypeptide(L)'
;TIWYLYRDNLLPKNTRFVGYARTKLTVAEVREKCKKYTKVRPGEEELFEQFWAANDYVGGSYDKRIDYEMLNQHISKHEKGIVANRIFYLAVPPSVFEDVTVNIRNACISIKGFTRVIIEKPFGRCDESSAKLSNHLAGLFKEEQLYRIDHYLGKEMVQNLMTIRFANQIFSPSWNRENIASVLISFKEPFGTEGRGGYFDDFGMIR
;
A
#
# COMPACT_ATOMS: atom_id res chain seq x y z
N THR A 1 -2.41 -9.04 5.05
CA THR A 1 -3.16 -9.00 3.78
C THR A 1 -2.53 -9.86 2.70
N ILE A 2 -1.26 -9.67 2.36
CA ILE A 2 -0.60 -10.40 1.26
C ILE A 2 -0.65 -11.94 1.43
N TRP A 3 -0.47 -12.45 2.65
CA TRP A 3 -0.65 -13.87 2.96
C TRP A 3 -2.03 -14.40 2.50
N TYR A 4 -3.10 -13.67 2.77
CA TYR A 4 -4.46 -14.11 2.39
C TYR A 4 -4.63 -14.12 0.87
N LEU A 5 -4.09 -13.13 0.16
CA LEU A 5 -4.10 -13.13 -1.31
C LEU A 5 -3.31 -14.31 -1.90
N TYR A 6 -2.17 -14.66 -1.29
CA TYR A 6 -1.38 -15.82 -1.69
C TYR A 6 -2.13 -17.13 -1.46
N ARG A 7 -2.67 -17.31 -0.24
CA ARG A 7 -3.47 -18.47 0.16
C ARG A 7 -4.69 -18.67 -0.73
N ASP A 8 -5.39 -17.59 -1.08
CA ASP A 8 -6.60 -17.62 -1.91
C ASP A 8 -6.27 -17.68 -3.42
N ASN A 9 -4.99 -17.86 -3.79
CA ASN A 9 -4.50 -17.96 -5.16
C ASN A 9 -4.90 -16.76 -6.06
N LEU A 10 -4.92 -15.56 -5.46
CA LEU A 10 -5.23 -14.29 -6.13
C LEU A 10 -3.96 -13.55 -6.61
N LEU A 11 -2.79 -14.14 -6.40
CA LEU A 11 -1.50 -13.61 -6.86
C LEU A 11 -0.97 -14.45 -8.03
N PRO A 12 -0.20 -13.84 -8.96
CA PRO A 12 0.52 -14.60 -9.97
C PRO A 12 1.43 -15.66 -9.34
N LYS A 13 1.54 -16.83 -9.97
CA LYS A 13 2.30 -17.98 -9.44
C LYS A 13 3.77 -17.67 -9.10
N ASN A 14 4.40 -16.75 -9.83
CA ASN A 14 5.82 -16.40 -9.69
C ASN A 14 6.03 -15.10 -8.89
N THR A 15 5.13 -14.76 -7.95
CA THR A 15 5.30 -13.59 -7.10
C THR A 15 6.39 -13.80 -6.05
N ARG A 16 7.24 -12.78 -5.86
CA ARG A 16 8.25 -12.69 -4.80
C ARG A 16 7.96 -11.51 -3.89
N PHE A 17 8.30 -11.63 -2.62
CA PHE A 17 8.10 -10.59 -1.62
C PHE A 17 9.45 -10.20 -1.05
N VAL A 18 9.77 -8.91 -1.03
CA VAL A 18 11.04 -8.41 -0.48
C VAL A 18 10.71 -7.36 0.57
N GLY A 19 11.00 -7.68 1.83
CA GLY A 19 10.97 -6.71 2.92
C GLY A 19 12.20 -5.79 2.87
N TYR A 20 12.00 -4.50 3.10
CA TYR A 20 13.08 -3.52 3.15
C TYR A 20 12.90 -2.56 4.32
N ALA A 21 13.90 -2.47 5.20
CA ALA A 21 13.95 -1.45 6.25
C ALA A 21 15.37 -1.26 6.80
N ARG A 22 15.56 -0.20 7.62
CA ARG A 22 16.84 0.11 8.28
C ARG A 22 17.31 -0.98 9.24
N THR A 23 16.38 -1.63 9.94
CA THR A 23 16.70 -2.68 10.89
C THR A 23 17.17 -3.92 10.14
N LYS A 24 18.34 -4.44 10.49
CA LYS A 24 18.83 -5.71 9.94
C LYS A 24 18.06 -6.85 10.63
N LEU A 25 17.17 -7.49 9.87
CA LEU A 25 16.39 -8.64 10.32
C LEU A 25 16.58 -9.78 9.32
N THR A 26 16.38 -10.99 9.80
CA THR A 26 16.24 -12.20 8.98
C THR A 26 14.77 -12.43 8.65
N VAL A 27 14.51 -13.19 7.58
CA VAL A 27 13.14 -13.60 7.21
C VAL A 27 12.46 -14.37 8.36
N ALA A 28 13.21 -15.17 9.11
CA ALA A 28 12.71 -15.88 10.29
C ALA A 28 12.20 -14.92 11.38
N GLU A 29 12.95 -13.87 11.69
CA GLU A 29 12.53 -12.87 12.68
C GLU A 29 11.30 -12.08 12.23
N VAL A 30 11.22 -11.75 10.93
CA VAL A 30 10.03 -11.10 10.35
C VAL A 30 8.83 -12.04 10.45
N ARG A 31 9.01 -13.32 10.12
CA ARG A 31 7.99 -14.37 10.25
C ARG A 31 7.44 -14.46 11.66
N GLU A 32 8.29 -14.55 12.67
CA GLU A 32 7.85 -14.60 14.07
C GLU A 32 7.01 -13.38 14.46
N LYS A 33 7.42 -12.17 14.05
CA LYS A 33 6.65 -10.93 14.30
C LYS A 33 5.29 -10.93 13.60
N CYS A 34 5.18 -11.57 12.44
CA CYS A 34 3.96 -11.66 11.66
C CYS A 34 3.00 -12.79 12.10
N LYS A 35 3.48 -13.80 12.85
CA LYS A 35 2.64 -14.95 13.29
C LYS A 35 1.36 -14.52 14.00
N LYS A 36 1.43 -13.57 14.93
CA LYS A 36 0.24 -13.06 15.66
C LYS A 36 -0.84 -12.43 14.78
N TYR A 37 -0.49 -11.99 13.58
CA TYR A 37 -1.41 -11.33 12.64
C TYR A 37 -1.84 -12.27 11.49
N THR A 38 -1.25 -13.46 11.40
CA THR A 38 -1.54 -14.45 10.37
C THR A 38 -2.31 -15.60 10.99
N LYS A 39 -3.59 -15.72 10.61
CA LYS A 39 -4.42 -16.86 11.01
C LYS A 39 -4.24 -17.95 9.96
N VAL A 40 -3.38 -18.93 10.26
CA VAL A 40 -3.18 -20.14 9.44
C VAL A 40 -4.18 -21.18 9.92
N ARG A 41 -4.97 -21.74 9.00
CA ARG A 41 -5.94 -22.80 9.32
C ARG A 41 -5.27 -24.18 9.19
N PRO A 42 -5.81 -25.22 9.86
CA PRO A 42 -5.36 -26.59 9.62
C PRO A 42 -5.45 -26.96 8.14
N GLY A 43 -4.36 -27.48 7.57
CA GLY A 43 -4.22 -27.82 6.16
C GLY A 43 -3.60 -26.72 5.28
N GLU A 44 -3.32 -25.53 5.83
CA GLU A 44 -2.67 -24.42 5.13
C GLU A 44 -1.16 -24.31 5.44
N GLU A 45 -0.62 -25.21 6.26
CA GLU A 45 0.76 -25.13 6.77
C GLU A 45 1.79 -25.21 5.64
N GLU A 46 1.60 -26.11 4.68
CA GLU A 46 2.51 -26.25 3.54
C GLU A 46 2.50 -24.99 2.66
N LEU A 47 1.32 -24.45 2.38
CA LEU A 47 1.15 -23.17 1.67
C LEU A 47 1.83 -22.01 2.42
N PHE A 48 1.78 -22.02 3.75
CA PHE A 48 2.43 -21.03 4.58
C PHE A 48 3.96 -21.12 4.50
N GLU A 49 4.52 -22.34 4.49
CA GLU A 49 5.95 -22.53 4.25
C GLU A 49 6.37 -22.09 2.83
N GLN A 50 5.58 -22.43 1.81
CA GLN A 50 5.84 -21.98 0.43
C GLN A 50 5.79 -20.45 0.30
N PHE A 51 4.85 -19.80 0.98
CA PHE A 51 4.77 -18.34 1.07
C PHE A 51 6.06 -17.77 1.66
N TRP A 52 6.51 -18.26 2.82
CA TRP A 52 7.73 -17.75 3.44
C TRP A 52 9.01 -18.08 2.65
N ALA A 53 9.05 -19.19 1.92
CA ALA A 53 10.11 -19.49 0.97
C ALA A 53 10.16 -18.52 -0.24
N ALA A 54 9.06 -17.79 -0.48
CA ALA A 54 8.98 -16.72 -1.49
C ALA A 54 9.29 -15.32 -0.92
N ASN A 55 9.57 -15.20 0.39
CA ASN A 55 9.92 -13.95 1.06
C ASN A 55 11.43 -13.82 1.26
N ASP A 56 11.95 -12.65 0.91
CA ASP A 56 13.31 -12.22 1.23
C ASP A 56 13.28 -10.93 2.07
N TYR A 57 14.42 -10.59 2.66
CA TYR A 57 14.58 -9.35 3.42
C TYR A 57 15.93 -8.69 3.12
N VAL A 58 15.91 -7.38 2.91
CA VAL A 58 17.10 -6.56 2.67
C VAL A 58 17.14 -5.42 3.69
N GLY A 59 18.24 -5.31 4.42
CA GLY A 59 18.48 -4.18 5.33
C GLY A 59 19.16 -3.02 4.62
N GLY A 60 18.62 -1.81 4.72
CA GLY A 60 19.20 -0.62 4.07
C GLY A 60 18.56 0.70 4.51
N SER A 61 19.22 1.82 4.22
CA SER A 61 18.74 3.16 4.52
C SER A 61 17.72 3.66 3.50
N TYR A 62 16.93 4.66 3.88
CA TYR A 62 15.91 5.24 2.99
C TYR A 62 16.45 6.37 2.10
N ASP A 63 17.56 7.00 2.51
CA ASP A 63 18.19 8.16 1.88
C ASP A 63 19.38 7.82 0.98
N LYS A 64 20.03 6.66 1.17
CA LYS A 64 21.24 6.28 0.44
C LYS A 64 20.93 5.53 -0.85
N ARG A 65 21.31 6.12 -1.99
CA ARG A 65 21.21 5.50 -3.32
C ARG A 65 21.86 4.11 -3.41
N ILE A 66 23.04 3.93 -2.81
CA ILE A 66 23.77 2.65 -2.85
C ILE A 66 22.95 1.48 -2.29
N ASP A 67 22.14 1.72 -1.25
CA ASP A 67 21.31 0.68 -0.63
C ASP A 67 20.17 0.25 -1.58
N TYR A 68 19.65 1.18 -2.38
CA TYR A 68 18.66 0.88 -3.43
C TYR A 68 19.27 0.20 -4.64
N GLU A 69 20.53 0.48 -4.97
CA GLU A 69 21.26 -0.28 -5.99
C GLU A 69 21.44 -1.74 -5.55
N MET A 70 21.77 -1.98 -4.28
CA MET A 70 21.79 -3.32 -3.69
C MET A 70 20.41 -3.98 -3.69
N LEU A 71 19.35 -3.24 -3.33
CA LEU A 71 17.98 -3.72 -3.41
C LEU A 71 17.59 -4.11 -4.84
N ASN A 72 17.92 -3.27 -5.82
CA ASN A 72 17.67 -3.56 -7.23
C ASN A 72 18.42 -4.82 -7.69
N GLN A 73 19.69 -4.98 -7.30
CA GLN A 73 20.44 -6.20 -7.59
C GLN A 73 19.78 -7.42 -6.97
N HIS A 74 19.29 -7.33 -5.73
CA HIS A 74 18.57 -8.42 -5.07
C HIS A 74 17.30 -8.79 -5.83
N ILE A 75 16.43 -7.81 -6.14
CA ILE A 75 15.19 -8.02 -6.89
C ILE A 75 15.48 -8.65 -8.26
N SER A 76 16.48 -8.13 -8.98
CA SER A 76 16.82 -8.56 -10.34
C SER A 76 17.24 -10.04 -10.43
N LYS A 77 17.77 -10.64 -9.34
CA LYS A 77 18.10 -12.08 -9.30
C LYS A 77 16.89 -12.98 -9.54
N HIS A 78 15.70 -12.49 -9.20
CA HIS A 78 14.44 -13.23 -9.33
C HIS A 78 13.69 -12.92 -10.65
N GLU A 79 14.15 -11.93 -11.42
CA GLU A 79 13.50 -11.44 -12.65
C GLU A 79 13.99 -12.17 -13.92
N LYS A 80 13.94 -13.51 -13.90
CA LYS A 80 14.42 -14.34 -15.02
C LYS A 80 13.46 -14.40 -16.22
N GLY A 81 12.23 -13.88 -16.07
CA GLY A 81 11.20 -13.91 -17.10
C GLY A 81 11.34 -12.84 -18.19
N ILE A 82 10.46 -12.93 -19.19
CA ILE A 82 10.32 -11.93 -20.26
C ILE A 82 9.75 -10.62 -19.70
N VAL A 83 8.80 -10.72 -18.77
CA VAL A 83 8.16 -9.59 -18.10
C VAL A 83 8.48 -9.65 -16.61
N ALA A 84 8.86 -8.52 -16.03
CA ALA A 84 9.11 -8.36 -14.61
C ALA A 84 8.37 -7.13 -14.08
N ASN A 85 7.33 -7.34 -13.30
CA ASN A 85 6.53 -6.26 -12.73
C ASN A 85 6.95 -5.99 -11.29
N ARG A 86 7.09 -4.72 -10.92
CA ARG A 86 7.49 -4.28 -9.57
C ARG A 86 6.38 -3.45 -8.93
N ILE A 87 6.06 -3.78 -7.68
CA ILE A 87 5.13 -3.01 -6.84
C ILE A 87 5.86 -2.65 -5.55
N PHE A 88 6.04 -1.36 -5.32
CA PHE A 88 6.64 -0.82 -4.11
C PHE A 88 5.53 -0.33 -3.17
N TYR A 89 5.41 -0.96 -2.00
CA TYR A 89 4.48 -0.51 -0.96
C TYR A 89 5.22 0.33 0.07
N LEU A 90 4.90 1.61 0.16
CA LEU A 90 5.57 2.54 1.07
C LEU A 90 4.92 2.54 2.45
N ALA A 91 5.21 1.50 3.23
CA ALA A 91 4.83 1.41 4.65
C ALA A 91 5.86 2.13 5.54
N VAL A 92 6.14 3.40 5.22
CA VAL A 92 7.17 4.24 5.87
C VAL A 92 6.54 5.57 6.31
N PRO A 93 7.14 6.30 7.27
CA PRO A 93 6.60 7.61 7.66
C PRO A 93 6.71 8.63 6.51
N PRO A 94 5.84 9.65 6.49
CA PRO A 94 5.85 10.69 5.44
C PRO A 94 7.18 11.44 5.32
N SER A 95 7.93 11.55 6.41
CA SER A 95 9.22 12.26 6.46
C SER A 95 10.28 11.67 5.53
N VAL A 96 10.14 10.43 5.08
CA VAL A 96 11.09 9.76 4.18
C VAL A 96 10.50 9.51 2.78
N PHE A 97 9.27 9.95 2.50
CA PHE A 97 8.62 9.70 1.21
C PHE A 97 9.41 10.27 0.04
N GLU A 98 9.91 11.50 0.16
CA GLU A 98 10.65 12.14 -0.93
C GLU A 98 11.92 11.35 -1.27
N ASP A 99 12.75 11.02 -0.27
CA ASP A 99 13.99 10.26 -0.46
C ASP A 99 13.73 8.86 -1.04
N VAL A 100 12.73 8.14 -0.49
CA VAL A 100 12.39 6.79 -0.93
C VAL A 100 11.93 6.79 -2.39
N THR A 101 11.06 7.73 -2.76
CA THR A 101 10.50 7.80 -4.12
C THR A 101 11.55 8.18 -5.15
N VAL A 102 12.46 9.12 -4.82
CA VAL A 102 13.61 9.47 -5.67
C VAL A 102 14.52 8.27 -5.87
N ASN A 103 14.88 7.57 -4.79
CA ASN A 103 15.77 6.43 -4.86
C ASN A 103 15.14 5.24 -5.63
N ILE A 104 13.85 4.97 -5.45
CA ILE A 104 13.12 3.98 -6.24
C ILE A 104 13.16 4.35 -7.73
N ARG A 105 12.88 5.62 -8.06
CA ARG A 105 12.86 6.10 -9.44
C ARG A 105 14.22 5.97 -10.13
N ASN A 106 15.30 6.21 -9.39
CA ASN A 106 16.65 6.23 -9.92
C ASN A 106 17.28 4.84 -10.04
N ALA A 107 17.01 3.93 -9.09
CA ALA A 107 17.73 2.67 -8.99
C ALA A 107 16.85 1.42 -9.22
N CYS A 108 15.54 1.50 -8.97
CA CYS A 108 14.69 0.31 -8.82
C CYS A 108 13.54 0.20 -9.82
N ILE A 109 13.53 1.00 -10.89
CA ILE A 109 12.52 0.87 -11.96
C ILE A 109 12.74 -0.43 -12.75
N SER A 110 11.65 -1.16 -13.00
CA SER A 110 11.69 -2.32 -13.89
C SER A 110 11.95 -1.91 -15.34
N ILE A 111 12.82 -2.65 -16.01
CA ILE A 111 13.15 -2.48 -17.44
C ILE A 111 12.16 -3.26 -18.32
N LYS A 112 11.59 -4.36 -17.81
CA LYS A 112 10.83 -5.36 -18.59
C LYS A 112 9.33 -5.40 -18.25
N GLY A 113 8.83 -4.45 -17.49
CA GLY A 113 7.44 -4.44 -17.04
C GLY A 113 7.08 -3.14 -16.35
N PHE A 114 5.91 -3.11 -15.70
CA PHE A 114 5.50 -1.91 -14.99
C PHE A 114 6.22 -1.77 -13.66
N THR A 115 6.35 -0.53 -13.20
CA THR A 115 6.66 -0.21 -11.81
C THR A 115 5.50 0.60 -11.25
N ARG A 116 4.93 0.15 -10.13
CA ARG A 116 3.85 0.84 -9.41
C ARG A 116 4.29 1.14 -7.98
N VAL A 117 3.87 2.27 -7.46
CA VAL A 117 4.17 2.74 -6.10
C VAL A 117 2.86 2.96 -5.35
N ILE A 118 2.70 2.26 -4.24
CA ILE A 118 1.56 2.37 -3.34
C ILE A 118 1.98 3.26 -2.18
N ILE A 119 1.22 4.32 -1.93
CA ILE A 119 1.53 5.36 -0.94
C ILE A 119 0.37 5.47 0.05
N GLU A 120 0.70 5.46 1.34
CA GLU A 120 -0.26 5.62 2.43
C GLU A 120 -0.40 7.08 2.85
N LYS A 121 -1.55 7.40 3.46
CA LYS A 121 -1.78 8.69 4.09
C LYS A 121 -0.80 8.92 5.27
N PRO A 122 -0.49 10.19 5.63
CA PRO A 122 -1.03 11.44 5.11
C PRO A 122 -0.39 11.95 3.81
N PHE A 123 -1.22 12.54 2.94
CA PHE A 123 -0.79 13.18 1.69
C PHE A 123 -0.62 14.70 1.88
N GLY A 124 0.23 15.09 2.82
CA GLY A 124 0.35 16.48 3.29
C GLY A 124 -0.60 16.82 4.45
N ARG A 125 -0.53 18.05 4.94
CA ARG A 125 -1.33 18.60 6.06
C ARG A 125 -2.26 19.75 5.65
N CYS A 126 -2.05 20.29 4.45
CA CYS A 126 -2.78 21.38 3.81
C CYS A 126 -2.69 21.24 2.28
N ASP A 127 -3.43 22.07 1.56
CA ASP A 127 -3.38 22.20 0.10
C ASP A 127 -1.96 22.44 -0.42
N GLU A 128 -1.20 23.36 0.17
CA GLU A 128 0.17 23.67 -0.26
C GLU A 128 1.11 22.46 -0.12
N SER A 129 1.08 21.78 1.04
CA SER A 129 1.94 20.62 1.29
C SER A 129 1.52 19.38 0.48
N SER A 130 0.22 19.20 0.24
CA SER A 130 -0.30 18.18 -0.66
C SER A 130 0.10 18.43 -2.11
N ALA A 131 0.02 19.68 -2.57
CA ALA A 131 0.46 20.09 -3.90
C ALA A 131 1.97 19.88 -4.07
N LYS A 132 2.78 20.22 -3.06
CA LYS A 132 4.23 19.95 -3.07
C LYS A 132 4.52 18.46 -3.24
N LEU A 133 3.89 17.60 -2.44
CA LEU A 133 4.05 16.15 -2.53
C LEU A 133 3.59 15.62 -3.90
N SER A 134 2.46 16.13 -4.41
CA SER A 134 1.91 15.71 -5.70
C SER A 134 2.82 16.09 -6.86
N ASN A 135 3.37 17.32 -6.85
CA ASN A 135 4.32 17.78 -7.85
C ASN A 135 5.63 16.99 -7.81
N HIS A 136 6.13 16.67 -6.60
CA HIS A 136 7.30 15.80 -6.42
C HIS A 136 7.07 14.42 -7.03
N LEU A 137 5.95 13.77 -6.70
CA LEU A 137 5.61 12.45 -7.23
C LEU A 137 5.39 12.46 -8.74
N ALA A 138 4.70 13.48 -9.28
CA ALA A 138 4.46 13.63 -10.72
C ALA A 138 5.76 13.89 -11.51
N GLY A 139 6.77 14.51 -10.89
CA GLY A 139 8.10 14.66 -11.48
C GLY A 139 8.87 13.34 -11.61
N LEU A 140 8.50 12.32 -10.82
CA LEU A 140 9.19 11.03 -10.79
C LEU A 140 8.42 9.93 -11.52
N PHE A 141 7.10 9.87 -11.35
CA PHE A 141 6.24 8.78 -11.82
C PHE A 141 5.06 9.31 -12.62
N LYS A 142 4.59 8.51 -13.59
CA LYS A 142 3.30 8.77 -14.24
C LYS A 142 2.15 8.46 -13.28
N GLU A 143 1.02 9.11 -13.46
CA GLU A 143 -0.15 8.94 -12.58
C GLU A 143 -0.66 7.47 -12.56
N GLU A 144 -0.60 6.75 -13.68
CA GLU A 144 -0.95 5.32 -13.77
C GLU A 144 -0.06 4.39 -12.92
N GLN A 145 1.09 4.89 -12.47
CA GLN A 145 2.03 4.17 -11.61
C GLN A 145 1.79 4.45 -10.13
N LEU A 146 1.02 5.49 -9.78
CA LEU A 146 0.81 5.94 -8.41
C LEU A 146 -0.52 5.43 -7.86
N TYR A 147 -0.47 4.78 -6.69
CA TYR A 147 -1.63 4.22 -6.01
C TYR A 147 -1.70 4.82 -4.61
N ARG A 148 -2.47 5.90 -4.46
CA ARG A 148 -2.70 6.57 -3.17
C ARG A 148 -3.81 5.83 -2.43
N ILE A 149 -3.49 5.30 -1.25
CA ILE A 149 -4.41 4.47 -0.48
C ILE A 149 -5.32 5.34 0.38
N ASP A 150 -6.61 5.22 0.11
CA ASP A 150 -7.67 5.41 1.10
C ASP A 150 -8.36 4.07 1.32
N HIS A 151 -8.15 3.48 2.49
CA HIS A 151 -8.66 2.15 2.81
C HIS A 151 -10.20 2.09 2.88
N TYR A 152 -10.91 3.22 3.00
CA TYR A 152 -12.37 3.23 2.91
C TYR A 152 -12.86 2.82 1.53
N LEU A 153 -12.12 3.16 0.47
CA LEU A 153 -12.44 2.77 -0.91
C LEU A 153 -12.34 1.24 -1.13
N GLY A 154 -11.67 0.53 -0.23
CA GLY A 154 -11.60 -0.93 -0.21
C GLY A 154 -12.74 -1.62 0.55
N LYS A 155 -13.62 -0.87 1.22
CA LYS A 155 -14.74 -1.46 1.97
C LYS A 155 -15.87 -1.85 1.01
N GLU A 156 -16.39 -3.07 1.19
CA GLU A 156 -17.44 -3.65 0.34
C GLU A 156 -18.65 -2.71 0.16
N MET A 157 -19.18 -2.16 1.25
CA MET A 157 -20.33 -1.27 1.18
C MET A 157 -20.04 0.05 0.45
N VAL A 158 -18.81 0.56 0.52
CA VAL A 158 -18.40 1.77 -0.20
C VAL A 158 -18.31 1.48 -1.69
N GLN A 159 -17.74 0.34 -2.09
CA GLN A 159 -17.70 -0.08 -3.48
C GLN A 159 -19.11 -0.30 -4.06
N ASN A 160 -20.02 -0.84 -3.24
CA ASN A 160 -21.39 -1.12 -3.65
C ASN A 160 -22.23 0.14 -3.90
N LEU A 161 -21.80 1.33 -3.43
CA LEU A 161 -22.51 2.59 -3.70
C LEU A 161 -22.68 2.86 -5.20
N MET A 162 -21.70 2.49 -6.03
CA MET A 162 -21.81 2.66 -7.49
C MET A 162 -22.88 1.75 -8.07
N THR A 163 -22.89 0.46 -7.68
CA THR A 163 -23.90 -0.50 -8.13
C THR A 163 -25.30 -0.08 -7.70
N ILE A 164 -25.48 0.31 -6.44
CA ILE A 164 -26.77 0.78 -5.91
C ILE A 164 -27.29 1.96 -6.75
N ARG A 165 -26.43 2.97 -7.00
CA ARG A 165 -26.84 4.19 -7.70
C ARG A 165 -27.11 4.00 -9.19
N PHE A 166 -26.29 3.22 -9.89
CA PHE A 166 -26.31 3.20 -11.36
C PHE A 166 -26.88 1.91 -11.97
N ALA A 167 -26.87 0.79 -11.26
CA ALA A 167 -27.43 -0.47 -11.78
C ALA A 167 -28.93 -0.61 -11.54
N ASN A 168 -29.54 0.27 -10.74
CA ASN A 168 -30.93 0.17 -10.32
C ASN A 168 -31.75 1.34 -10.90
N GLN A 169 -32.68 1.03 -11.81
CA GLN A 169 -33.57 2.03 -12.42
C GLN A 169 -34.44 2.77 -11.40
N ILE A 170 -34.73 2.17 -10.24
CA ILE A 170 -35.52 2.81 -9.18
C ILE A 170 -34.80 3.99 -8.51
N PHE A 171 -33.46 3.94 -8.41
CA PHE A 171 -32.69 4.98 -7.71
C PHE A 171 -32.23 6.09 -8.67
N SER A 172 -32.06 5.78 -9.95
CA SER A 172 -31.60 6.74 -10.96
C SER A 172 -32.45 8.03 -11.04
N PRO A 173 -33.80 7.99 -11.11
CA PRO A 173 -34.61 9.20 -11.21
C PRO A 173 -34.75 9.95 -9.87
N SER A 174 -34.49 9.30 -8.73
CA SER A 174 -34.61 9.91 -7.40
C SER A 174 -33.28 10.46 -6.87
N TRP A 175 -32.14 10.16 -7.50
CA TRP A 175 -30.83 10.62 -7.03
C TRP A 175 -30.50 12.05 -7.52
N ASN A 176 -31.31 13.04 -7.14
CA ASN A 176 -31.13 14.45 -7.51
C ASN A 176 -31.70 15.43 -6.46
N ARG A 177 -31.46 16.73 -6.67
CA ARG A 177 -31.87 17.81 -5.76
C ARG A 177 -33.38 17.99 -5.60
N GLU A 178 -34.18 17.46 -6.52
CA GLU A 178 -35.65 17.58 -6.48
C GLU A 178 -36.26 16.54 -5.54
N ASN A 179 -35.54 15.44 -5.31
CA ASN A 179 -36.03 14.29 -4.55
C ASN A 179 -35.26 14.06 -3.22
N ILE A 180 -34.03 14.58 -3.10
CA ILE A 180 -33.19 14.42 -1.90
C ILE A 180 -33.19 15.71 -1.08
N ALA A 181 -33.69 15.62 0.16
CA ALA A 181 -33.66 16.74 1.10
C ALA A 181 -32.26 16.99 1.70
N SER A 182 -31.53 15.92 2.05
CA SER A 182 -30.16 16.01 2.58
C SER A 182 -29.40 14.69 2.45
N VAL A 183 -28.06 14.76 2.52
CA VAL A 183 -27.16 13.61 2.57
C VAL A 183 -26.35 13.69 3.85
N LEU A 184 -26.44 12.65 4.69
CA LEU A 184 -25.71 12.55 5.95
C LEU A 184 -24.60 11.51 5.82
N ILE A 185 -23.36 11.92 6.09
CA ILE A 185 -22.21 11.02 6.20
C ILE A 185 -21.77 11.05 7.66
N SER A 186 -21.77 9.89 8.32
CA SER A 186 -21.41 9.78 9.73
C SER A 186 -20.27 8.78 9.92
N PHE A 187 -19.25 9.21 10.66
CA PHE A 187 -18.18 8.38 11.15
C PHE A 187 -18.17 8.48 12.68
N LYS A 188 -18.26 7.34 13.36
CA LYS A 188 -18.33 7.26 14.82
C LYS A 188 -17.45 6.12 15.30
N GLU A 189 -16.60 6.40 16.27
CA GLU A 189 -15.78 5.40 16.95
C GLU A 189 -16.18 5.39 18.44
N PRO A 190 -16.39 4.21 19.05
CA PRO A 190 -16.78 4.12 20.46
C PRO A 190 -15.57 4.22 21.43
N PHE A 191 -14.38 4.52 20.93
CA PHE A 191 -13.12 4.58 21.68
C PHE A 191 -12.40 5.92 21.46
N GLY A 192 -11.47 6.26 22.35
CA GLY A 192 -10.70 7.51 22.31
C GLY A 192 -9.41 7.39 21.51
N THR A 193 -8.39 8.18 21.88
CA THR A 193 -7.08 8.16 21.19
C THR A 193 -6.19 6.97 21.57
N GLU A 194 -6.56 6.17 22.58
CA GLU A 194 -5.92 4.90 22.96
C GLU A 194 -4.38 4.94 22.94
N GLY A 195 -3.77 5.95 23.57
CA GLY A 195 -2.32 6.11 23.65
C GLY A 195 -1.63 6.70 22.41
N ARG A 196 -2.40 7.09 21.38
CA ARG A 196 -1.92 7.77 20.16
C ARG A 196 -2.24 9.27 20.13
N GLY A 197 -2.55 9.85 21.29
CA GLY A 197 -2.93 11.26 21.42
C GLY A 197 -1.94 12.23 20.76
N GLY A 198 -0.63 12.01 20.91
CA GLY A 198 0.38 12.89 20.30
C GLY A 198 0.38 12.88 18.76
N TYR A 199 0.02 11.76 18.12
CA TYR A 199 -0.17 11.75 16.66
C TYR A 199 -1.50 12.39 16.28
N PHE A 200 -2.56 12.16 17.06
CA PHE A 200 -3.88 12.72 16.79
C PHE A 200 -3.89 14.26 16.95
N ASP A 201 -3.17 14.82 17.90
CA ASP A 201 -3.11 16.27 18.17
C ASP A 201 -2.59 17.07 16.95
N ASP A 202 -1.62 16.50 16.23
CA ASP A 202 -1.02 17.10 15.03
C ASP A 202 -1.98 17.18 13.82
N PHE A 203 -2.98 16.30 13.74
CA PHE A 203 -3.84 16.14 12.56
C PHE A 203 -5.31 16.46 12.84
N GLY A 204 -5.83 16.08 14.01
CA GLY A 204 -7.23 16.20 14.39
C GLY A 204 -8.15 15.23 13.65
N MET A 205 -9.47 15.37 13.85
CA MET A 205 -10.49 14.51 13.21
C MET A 205 -10.77 14.87 11.74
N ILE A 206 -10.49 16.11 11.33
CA ILE A 206 -10.82 16.60 9.98
C ILE A 206 -9.80 16.08 8.94
N ARG A 207 -8.56 15.80 9.34
CA ARG A 207 -7.46 15.36 8.46
C ARG A 207 -7.30 13.84 8.49
#